data_AF-I1BR15-F1
#
_entry.id   AF-I1BR15-F1
#
_cell.length_a   1.000
_cell.length_b   1.000
_cell.length_c   1.000
_cell.angle_alpha   90.00
_cell.angle_beta   90.00
_cell.angle_gamma   90.00
#
_symmetry.space_group_name_H-M   'P 1'
#
loop_
_entity.id
_entity.type
_entity.pdbx_description
1 polymer ?
#
loop_
_entity_poly.entity_id
_entity_poly.type
_entity_poly.pdbx_seq_one_letter_code
_entity_poly.pdbx_strand_id
1 'polypeptide(L)'
;MHVALICCFLYCFQNSNRVLDIHYPDRHLVALLLHNDYEAEVRSQLGKFEIPIHDDYDPMDPNNLRNPYYDDFDQDEKECAAWSVFTQRLIRAIRRLKGPVQRAVPRFFVDKGIIASVVLNELFPVKQT
;
A
#
# COMPACT_ATOMS: atom_id res chain seq x y z
N MET A 1 -12.76 1.04 9.74
CA MET A 1 -11.42 1.59 9.45
C MET A 1 -11.32 1.74 7.94
N HIS A 2 -11.24 2.96 7.46
CA HIS A 2 -10.97 3.23 6.05
C HIS A 2 -9.49 3.62 5.94
N VAL A 3 -8.81 3.09 4.92
CA VAL A 3 -7.37 3.25 4.70
C VAL A 3 -7.16 3.90 3.35
N ALA A 4 -6.28 4.90 3.30
CA ALA A 4 -5.94 5.66 2.11
C ALA A 4 -4.48 5.34 1.73
N LEU A 5 -4.25 5.25 0.43
CA LEU A 5 -2.92 5.17 -0.15
C LEU A 5 -2.62 6.53 -0.78
N ILE A 6 -1.60 7.22 -0.27
CA ILE A 6 -1.17 8.51 -0.82
C ILE A 6 0.23 8.33 -1.40
N CYS A 7 0.42 8.76 -2.64
CA CYS A 7 1.73 8.74 -3.29
C CYS A 7 2.33 10.15 -3.34
N CYS A 8 3.52 10.34 -2.78
CA CYS A 8 4.21 11.63 -2.66
C CYS A 8 5.72 11.43 -2.78
N PHE A 9 6.50 12.49 -3.01
CA PHE A 9 7.97 12.44 -2.94
C PHE A 9 8.40 12.79 -1.50
N LEU A 10 8.73 11.82 -0.63
CA LEU A 10 8.95 12.10 0.80
C LEU A 10 10.33 11.75 1.38
N TYR A 11 10.86 12.68 2.20
CA TYR A 11 11.81 12.40 3.29
C TYR A 11 11.04 12.04 4.58
N CYS A 12 11.51 11.00 5.28
CA CYS A 12 10.79 10.24 6.31
C CYS A 12 10.22 11.07 7.48
N PHE A 13 8.90 11.01 7.72
CA PHE A 13 8.23 11.53 8.92
C PHE A 13 7.89 10.36 9.85
N GLN A 14 8.62 10.22 10.96
CA GLN A 14 8.53 9.05 11.85
C GLN A 14 7.90 9.43 13.20
N ASN A 15 7.02 8.54 13.72
CA ASN A 15 6.53 8.42 15.13
C ASN A 15 5.09 8.82 15.49
N SER A 16 4.09 8.34 14.76
CA SER A 16 2.76 8.16 15.38
C SER A 16 1.99 7.05 14.67
N ASN A 17 0.99 6.43 15.31
CA ASN A 17 0.10 5.40 14.74
C ASN A 17 -0.75 5.88 13.52
N ARG A 18 -0.32 6.95 12.86
CA ARG A 18 -0.96 7.67 11.75
C ARG A 18 -0.47 7.14 10.40
N VAL A 19 0.84 6.91 10.27
CA VAL A 19 1.46 6.29 9.10
C VAL A 19 1.71 4.82 9.43
N LEU A 20 1.05 3.95 8.67
CA LEU A 20 0.98 2.51 8.89
C LEU A 20 2.11 1.77 8.16
N ASP A 21 2.47 2.21 6.96
CA ASP A 21 3.60 1.70 6.18
C ASP A 21 4.07 2.79 5.20
N ILE A 22 5.36 2.74 4.85
CA ILE A 22 5.98 3.58 3.82
C ILE A 22 6.63 2.62 2.83
N HIS A 23 6.30 2.74 1.55
CA HIS A 23 6.92 1.96 0.49
C HIS A 23 7.25 2.80 -0.73
N TYR A 24 8.13 2.28 -1.58
CA TYR A 24 8.66 2.99 -2.75
C TYR A 24 8.26 2.20 -4.00
N PRO A 25 7.10 2.49 -4.60
CA PRO A 25 6.58 1.66 -5.68
C PRO A 25 7.24 1.94 -7.04
N ASP A 26 7.72 3.17 -7.26
CA ASP A 26 8.50 3.61 -8.43
C ASP A 26 9.64 4.58 -8.03
N ARG A 27 10.53 4.89 -8.96
CA ARG A 27 11.63 5.83 -8.77
C ARG A 27 11.08 7.19 -8.39
N HIS A 28 11.61 7.72 -7.29
CA HIS A 28 11.25 9.00 -6.72
C HIS A 28 9.82 9.09 -6.15
N LEU A 29 9.01 8.04 -6.25
CA LEU A 29 7.67 8.01 -5.65
C LEU A 29 7.71 7.27 -4.31
N VAL A 30 7.06 7.85 -3.31
CA VAL A 30 6.89 7.29 -1.96
C VAL A 30 5.41 7.15 -1.69
N ALA A 31 4.96 5.92 -1.49
CA ALA A 31 3.60 5.63 -1.13
C ALA A 31 3.47 5.44 0.38
N LEU A 32 2.52 6.18 0.96
CA LEU A 32 2.19 6.18 2.37
C LEU A 32 0.86 5.44 2.56
N LEU A 33 0.89 4.41 3.40
CA LEU A 33 -0.31 3.79 3.91
C LEU A 33 -0.69 4.51 5.22
N LEU A 34 -1.86 5.14 5.27
CA LEU A 34 -2.26 5.94 6.42
C LEU A 34 -3.72 5.73 6.80
N HIS A 35 -4.02 6.06 8.05
CA HIS A 35 -5.40 6.08 8.53
C HIS A 35 -6.13 7.33 8.00
N ASN A 36 -7.32 7.17 7.44
CA ASN A 36 -8.05 8.25 6.73
C ASN A 36 -8.23 9.53 7.55
N ASP A 37 -8.49 9.42 8.85
CA ASP A 37 -8.61 10.58 9.75
C ASP A 37 -7.39 11.53 9.72
N TYR A 38 -6.23 11.02 9.31
CA TYR A 38 -4.99 11.78 9.20
C TYR A 38 -4.62 12.19 7.78
N GLU A 39 -5.40 11.79 6.77
CA GLU A 39 -5.15 12.15 5.38
C GLU A 39 -5.05 13.67 5.20
N ALA A 40 -6.05 14.41 5.66
CA ALA A 40 -6.08 15.87 5.53
C ALA A 40 -4.89 16.54 6.25
N GLU A 41 -4.52 16.05 7.44
CA GLU A 41 -3.37 16.56 8.19
C GLU A 41 -2.06 16.29 7.45
N VAL A 42 -1.85 15.07 6.97
CA VAL A 42 -0.65 14.70 6.20
C VAL A 42 -0.56 15.56 4.95
N ARG A 43 -1.62 15.63 4.14
CA ARG A 43 -1.65 16.44 2.90
C ARG A 43 -1.35 17.91 3.17
N SER A 44 -1.88 18.47 4.26
CA SER A 44 -1.57 19.84 4.69
C SER A 44 -0.08 20.03 5.01
N GLN A 45 0.52 19.08 5.75
CA GLN A 45 1.95 19.15 6.06
C GLN A 45 2.81 19.02 4.80
N LEU A 46 2.46 18.11 3.89
CA LEU A 46 3.18 17.95 2.63
C LEU A 46 3.12 19.22 1.77
N GLY A 47 1.95 19.85 1.71
CA GLY A 47 1.78 21.13 1.03
C GLY A 47 2.65 22.25 1.61
N LYS A 48 2.87 22.28 2.93
CA LYS A 48 3.77 23.28 3.57
C LYS A 48 5.22 23.15 3.13
N PHE A 49 5.65 21.93 2.79
CA PHE A 49 6.99 21.64 2.30
C PHE A 49 7.06 21.62 0.77
N GLU A 50 6.00 22.05 0.08
CA GLU A 50 5.90 22.05 -1.38
C GLU A 50 6.15 20.66 -1.99
N ILE A 51 5.83 19.61 -1.23
CA ILE A 51 5.98 18.24 -1.68
C ILE A 51 4.81 17.90 -2.61
N PRO A 52 5.05 17.51 -3.87
CA PRO A 52 4.00 17.12 -4.78
C PRO A 52 3.31 15.84 -4.31
N ILE A 53 1.98 15.86 -4.38
CA ILE A 53 1.11 14.72 -4.10
C ILE A 53 0.56 14.20 -5.44
N HIS A 54 0.68 12.90 -5.67
CA HIS A 54 0.18 12.20 -6.86
C HIS A 54 -1.02 11.34 -6.47
N ASP A 55 -2.23 11.84 -6.74
CA ASP A 55 -3.48 11.11 -6.51
C ASP A 55 -3.87 10.18 -7.66
N ASP A 56 -3.23 10.35 -8.81
CA ASP A 56 -3.48 9.63 -10.05
C ASP A 56 -2.62 8.36 -10.20
N TYR A 57 -1.72 8.10 -9.24
CA TYR A 57 -0.89 6.91 -9.26
C TYR A 57 -1.71 5.66 -8.93
N ASP A 58 -1.97 4.84 -9.93
CA ASP A 58 -2.56 3.51 -9.74
C ASP A 58 -1.46 2.46 -9.50
N PRO A 59 -1.32 1.90 -8.29
CA PRO A 59 -0.30 0.90 -8.00
C PRO A 59 -0.49 -0.43 -8.75
N MET A 60 -1.65 -0.65 -9.39
CA MET A 60 -1.96 -1.82 -10.20
C MET A 60 -1.78 -1.57 -11.71
N ASP A 61 -1.43 -0.35 -12.14
CA ASP A 61 -1.20 -0.07 -13.55
C ASP A 61 0.02 -0.87 -14.05
N PRO A 62 -0.14 -1.73 -15.09
CA PRO A 62 0.95 -2.49 -15.68
C PRO A 62 2.12 -1.64 -16.18
N ASN A 63 1.90 -0.37 -16.51
CA ASN A 63 2.96 0.56 -16.92
C ASN A 63 3.98 0.85 -15.80
N ASN A 64 3.61 0.56 -14.54
CA ASN A 64 4.52 0.69 -13.39
C ASN A 64 5.50 -0.49 -13.26
N LEU A 65 5.35 -1.56 -14.06
CA LEU A 65 6.29 -2.68 -14.11
C LEU A 65 7.57 -2.31 -14.88
N ARG A 66 8.47 -1.57 -14.24
CA ARG A 66 9.74 -1.10 -14.85
C ARG A 66 10.85 -2.16 -14.97
N ASN A 67 10.61 -3.39 -14.52
CA ASN A 67 11.62 -4.45 -14.60
C ASN A 67 11.61 -5.04 -16.01
N PRO A 68 12.76 -5.05 -16.74
CA PRO A 68 12.83 -5.61 -18.10
C PRO A 68 12.37 -7.07 -18.21
N TYR A 69 12.33 -7.80 -17.08
CA TYR A 69 11.73 -9.13 -17.00
C TYR A 69 10.30 -9.20 -17.57
N TYR A 70 9.53 -8.11 -17.51
CA TYR A 70 8.15 -8.06 -17.99
C TYR A 70 8.01 -7.51 -19.41
N ASP A 71 9.11 -7.16 -20.10
CA ASP A 71 9.03 -6.50 -21.41
C ASP A 71 8.34 -7.37 -22.46
N ASP A 72 8.62 -8.68 -22.41
CA ASP A 72 8.08 -9.70 -23.32
C ASP A 72 6.65 -10.14 -22.96
N PHE A 73 6.10 -9.69 -21.84
CA PHE A 73 4.77 -10.07 -21.40
C PHE A 73 3.71 -9.36 -22.26
N ASP A 74 2.63 -10.07 -22.58
CA ASP A 74 1.46 -9.45 -23.18
C ASP A 74 0.68 -8.59 -22.17
N GLN A 75 -0.39 -7.94 -22.62
CA GLN A 75 -1.15 -7.02 -21.78
C GLN A 75 -1.81 -7.73 -20.57
N ASP A 76 -2.41 -8.89 -20.79
CA ASP A 76 -3.11 -9.64 -19.74
C ASP A 76 -2.11 -10.19 -18.71
N GLU A 77 -0.96 -10.67 -19.19
CA GLU A 77 0.16 -11.09 -18.36
C GLU A 77 0.72 -9.94 -17.51
N LYS A 78 0.85 -8.73 -18.08
CA LYS A 78 1.30 -7.54 -17.36
C LYS A 78 0.29 -7.12 -16.29
N GLU A 79 -0.99 -7.14 -16.58
CA GLU A 79 -2.04 -6.83 -15.59
C GLU A 79 -2.02 -7.83 -14.43
N CYS A 80 -1.90 -9.13 -14.73
CA CYS A 80 -1.75 -10.17 -13.73
C CYS A 80 -0.48 -9.99 -12.89
N ALA A 81 0.64 -9.63 -13.53
CA ALA A 81 1.90 -9.38 -12.85
C ALA A 81 1.82 -8.13 -11.95
N ALA A 82 1.21 -7.04 -12.41
CA ALA A 82 1.03 -5.81 -11.65
C ALA A 82 0.21 -6.07 -10.39
N TRP A 83 -0.91 -6.78 -10.54
CA TRP A 83 -1.74 -7.23 -9.41
C TRP A 83 -0.94 -8.07 -8.41
N SER A 84 -0.19 -9.07 -8.90
CA SER A 84 0.65 -9.95 -8.06
C SER A 84 1.72 -9.16 -7.31
N VAL A 85 2.44 -8.26 -7.98
CA VAL A 85 3.47 -7.43 -7.36
C VAL A 85 2.87 -6.51 -6.29
N PHE A 86 1.76 -5.85 -6.59
CA PHE A 86 1.07 -4.98 -5.64
C PHE A 86 0.60 -5.75 -4.41
N THR A 87 -0.15 -6.84 -4.60
CA THR A 87 -0.69 -7.64 -3.49
C THR A 87 0.42 -8.23 -2.62
N GLN A 88 1.52 -8.70 -3.21
CA GLN A 88 2.67 -9.17 -2.46
C GLN A 88 3.36 -8.06 -1.65
N ARG A 89 3.46 -6.83 -2.17
CA ARG A 89 3.99 -5.67 -1.44
C ARG A 89 3.07 -5.30 -0.28
N LEU A 90 1.76 -5.28 -0.53
CA LEU A 90 0.74 -5.01 0.49
C LEU A 90 0.75 -6.06 1.61
N ILE A 91 0.85 -7.34 1.29
CA ILE A 91 0.97 -8.42 2.29
C ILE A 91 2.22 -8.22 3.17
N ARG A 92 3.35 -7.80 2.58
CA ARG A 92 4.57 -7.48 3.34
C ARG A 92 4.38 -6.28 4.25
N ALA A 93 3.71 -5.23 3.79
CA ALA A 93 3.35 -4.07 4.62
C ALA A 93 2.45 -4.47 5.80
N ILE A 94 1.42 -5.26 5.53
CA ILE A 94 0.51 -5.80 6.55
C ILE A 94 1.25 -6.59 7.62
N ARG A 95 2.23 -7.42 7.25
CA ARG A 95 3.05 -8.18 8.21
C ARG A 95 3.85 -7.30 9.17
N ARG A 96 4.14 -6.05 8.79
CA ARG A 96 4.85 -5.09 9.64
C ARG A 96 3.94 -4.33 10.62
N LEU A 97 2.63 -4.34 10.39
CA LEU A 97 1.66 -3.68 11.26
C LEU A 97 1.63 -4.32 12.64
N LYS A 98 1.41 -3.51 13.68
CA LYS A 98 1.37 -3.94 15.08
C LYS A 98 0.11 -3.45 15.78
N GLY A 99 -0.29 -4.11 16.85
CA GLY A 99 -1.40 -3.69 17.68
C GLY A 99 -2.77 -3.77 16.97
N PRO A 100 -3.73 -2.89 17.29
CA PRO A 100 -5.11 -3.03 16.83
C PRO A 100 -5.27 -2.89 15.31
N VAL A 101 -4.39 -2.15 14.64
CA VAL A 101 -4.43 -1.96 13.17
C VAL A 101 -4.06 -3.22 12.40
N GLN A 102 -3.34 -4.16 13.02
CA GLN A 102 -2.84 -5.36 12.38
C GLN A 102 -3.97 -6.27 11.86
N ARG A 103 -5.15 -6.27 12.51
CA ARG A 103 -6.33 -7.02 12.04
C ARG A 103 -7.30 -6.18 11.22
N ALA A 104 -7.42 -4.89 11.54
CA ALA A 104 -8.38 -4.01 10.90
C ALA A 104 -7.98 -3.63 9.47
N VAL A 105 -6.69 -3.36 9.22
CA VAL A 105 -6.20 -2.99 7.88
C VAL A 105 -6.37 -4.14 6.88
N PRO A 106 -5.97 -5.39 7.18
CA PRO A 106 -6.09 -6.46 6.19
C PRO A 106 -7.55 -6.82 5.91
N ARG A 107 -8.43 -6.71 6.92
CA ARG A 107 -9.87 -6.88 6.74
C ARG A 107 -10.44 -5.87 5.75
N PHE A 108 -10.04 -4.60 5.84
CA PHE A 108 -10.43 -3.59 4.85
C PHE A 108 -10.05 -3.99 3.43
N PHE A 109 -8.85 -4.55 3.21
CA PHE A 109 -8.43 -5.01 1.89
C PHE A 109 -9.16 -6.28 1.41
N VAL A 110 -9.59 -7.15 2.33
CA VAL A 110 -10.48 -8.27 2.00
C VAL A 110 -11.86 -7.78 1.57
N ASP A 111 -12.45 -6.82 2.30
CA ASP A 111 -13.76 -6.25 1.98
C ASP A 111 -13.74 -5.50 0.62
N LYS A 112 -12.56 -5.01 0.21
CA LYS A 112 -12.33 -4.40 -1.11
C LYS A 112 -12.03 -5.41 -2.23
N GLY A 113 -11.96 -6.71 -1.93
CA GLY A 113 -11.62 -7.75 -2.91
C GLY A 113 -10.15 -7.74 -3.38
N ILE A 114 -9.29 -6.96 -2.72
CA ILE A 114 -7.87 -6.83 -3.09
C ILE A 114 -7.06 -8.04 -2.60
N ILE A 115 -7.42 -8.58 -1.43
CA ILE A 115 -6.78 -9.75 -0.84
C ILE A 115 -7.84 -10.81 -0.56
N ALA A 116 -7.55 -12.08 -0.83
CA ALA A 116 -8.44 -13.18 -0.48
C ALA A 116 -8.48 -13.41 1.04
N SER A 117 -9.65 -13.81 1.57
CA SER A 117 -9.82 -14.10 3.01
C SER A 117 -8.89 -15.20 3.54
N VAL A 118 -8.46 -16.14 2.68
CA VAL A 118 -7.48 -17.18 3.04
C VAL A 118 -6.14 -16.57 3.46
N VAL A 119 -5.69 -15.50 2.80
CA VAL A 119 -4.44 -14.79 3.15
C VAL A 119 -4.55 -14.17 4.54
N LEU A 120 -5.75 -13.71 4.94
CA LEU A 120 -5.97 -13.19 6.30
C LEU A 120 -5.75 -14.27 7.36
N ASN A 121 -6.22 -15.49 7.10
CA ASN A 121 -6.05 -16.63 8.00
C ASN A 121 -4.60 -17.09 8.07
N GLU A 122 -3.86 -17.05 6.95
CA GLU A 122 -2.43 -17.34 6.91
C GLU A 122 -1.60 -16.29 7.67
N LEU A 123 -1.99 -15.02 7.58
CA LEU A 123 -1.31 -13.93 8.28
C LEU A 123 -1.57 -13.94 9.78
N PHE A 124 -2.78 -14.34 10.19
CA PHE A 124 -3.19 -14.38 11.59
C PHE A 124 -3.83 -15.74 11.91
N PRO A 125 -3.04 -16.82 11.96
CA PRO A 125 -3.58 -18.13 12.29
C PRO A 125 -4.27 -18.04 13.64
N VAL A 126 -5.53 -18.48 13.68
CA VAL A 126 -6.26 -18.62 14.93
C VAL A 126 -5.49 -19.67 15.74
N LYS A 127 -4.93 -19.26 16.88
CA LYS A 127 -4.35 -20.23 17.81
C LYS A 127 -5.48 -21.16 18.23
N GLN A 128 -5.37 -22.44 17.89
CA GLN A 128 -6.24 -23.46 18.44
C GLN A 128 -5.86 -23.58 19.93
N THR A 129 -6.73 -23.10 20.80
CA THR A 129 -6.71 -23.34 22.25
C THR A 129 -7.33 -24.68 22.57
#